data_AF-A0A7S2N7N9-F1
#
_entry.id   AF-A0A7S2N7N9-F1
#
_cell.length_a   1.000
_cell.length_b   1.000
_cell.length_c   1.000
_cell.angle_alpha   90.00
_cell.angle_beta   90.00
_cell.angle_gamma   90.00
#
_symmetry.space_group_name_H-M   'P 1'
#
loop_
_entity.id
_entity.type
_entity.pdbx_description
1 polymer ?
#
loop_
_entity_poly.entity_id
_entity_poly.type
_entity_poly.pdbx_seq_one_letter_code
_entity_poly.pdbx_strand_id
1 'polypeptide(L)'
;GGWQQQQQQQLQQQQEEMNRKRMAEQQQPGDRRSPPEHPGGLSGRGASAGQHLRQLCEASASLRVESEEGGEYSALLTDRIPDFVDIYSDDDDYSEEFWRAVAVYFEEQADEARRANDTSAGALPGGRYASSRELLERQPPFLRGKCLGEVCKIVQLAISQKQILGYLDGAVVPYSLSTSMAKRECAQRMQTCGEAGKSGSASDMTVADWDTALEVMQRLLAEKRAPVPLSNIKRLFRSKFNTELSETALGHSKISGLLADSRFGSICEVRLDTNGYQVHLASQDAGRPDSRTTAAGDRRQAQ
;
A
#
# COMPACT_ATOMS: atom_id res chain seq x y z
N GLY A 1 -30.73 24.85 4.70
CA GLY A 1 -29.74 25.22 3.67
C GLY A 1 -28.34 25.29 4.25
N GLY A 2 -28.01 26.34 4.99
CA GLY A 2 -26.61 26.61 5.41
C GLY A 2 -25.99 25.63 6.42
N TRP A 3 -26.77 25.09 7.37
CA TRP A 3 -26.22 24.22 8.44
C TRP A 3 -25.65 22.89 7.95
N GLN A 4 -26.30 22.23 6.99
CA GLN A 4 -25.78 20.99 6.39
C GLN A 4 -24.52 21.24 5.56
N GLN A 5 -24.46 22.38 4.86
CA GLN A 5 -23.31 22.76 4.04
C GLN A 5 -22.09 23.13 4.90
N GLN A 6 -22.34 23.76 6.06
CA GLN A 6 -21.30 24.08 7.03
C GLN A 6 -20.76 22.83 7.75
N GLN A 7 -21.63 21.87 8.03
CA GLN A 7 -21.23 20.58 8.63
C GLN A 7 -20.40 19.73 7.64
N GLN A 8 -20.76 19.76 6.35
CA GLN A 8 -20.02 19.06 5.30
C GLN A 8 -18.64 19.71 5.04
N GLN A 9 -18.55 21.04 5.09
CA GLN A 9 -17.25 21.74 5.05
C GLN A 9 -16.37 21.42 6.27
N GLN A 10 -16.95 21.29 7.47
CA GLN A 10 -16.19 20.91 8.67
C GLN A 10 -15.64 19.49 8.59
N LEU A 11 -16.44 18.54 8.08
CA LEU A 11 -15.98 17.17 7.83
C LEU A 11 -14.90 17.12 6.75
N GLN A 12 -15.04 17.91 5.67
CA GLN A 12 -14.03 18.00 4.62
C GLN A 12 -12.70 18.53 5.17
N GLN A 13 -12.73 19.61 5.97
CA GLN A 13 -11.54 20.19 6.59
C GLN A 13 -10.90 19.24 7.60
N GLN A 14 -11.69 18.51 8.40
CA GLN A 14 -11.16 17.51 9.33
C GLN A 14 -10.53 16.32 8.58
N GLN A 15 -11.10 15.90 7.46
CA GLN A 15 -10.55 14.85 6.62
C GLN A 15 -9.25 15.29 5.94
N GLU A 16 -9.19 16.53 5.45
CA GLU A 16 -7.98 17.14 4.88
C GLU A 16 -6.89 17.32 5.93
N GLU A 17 -7.23 17.72 7.16
CA GLU A 17 -6.27 17.85 8.26
C GLU A 17 -5.76 16.48 8.73
N MET A 18 -6.62 15.46 8.77
CA MET A 18 -6.23 14.08 9.06
C MET A 18 -5.31 13.52 7.98
N ASN A 19 -5.61 13.80 6.70
CA ASN A 19 -4.76 13.42 5.58
C ASN A 19 -3.44 14.19 5.58
N ARG A 20 -3.45 15.48 5.95
CA ARG A 20 -2.23 16.28 6.11
C ARG A 20 -1.35 15.78 7.26
N LYS A 21 -1.95 15.33 8.37
CA LYS A 21 -1.23 14.70 9.49
C LYS A 21 -0.64 13.35 9.11
N ARG A 22 -1.37 12.51 8.36
CA ARG A 22 -0.85 11.23 7.84
C ARG A 22 0.26 11.41 6.81
N MET A 23 0.16 12.43 5.95
CA MET A 23 1.22 12.81 5.00
C MET A 23 2.46 13.38 5.71
N ALA A 24 2.28 14.15 6.79
CA ALA A 24 3.38 14.67 7.61
C ALA A 24 4.06 13.56 8.44
N GLU A 25 3.31 12.59 8.96
CA GLU A 25 3.85 11.41 9.65
C GLU A 25 4.58 10.45 8.70
N GLN A 26 4.19 10.37 7.42
CA GLN A 26 4.93 9.63 6.39
C GLN A 26 6.18 10.37 5.88
N GLN A 27 6.36 11.66 6.20
CA GLN A 27 7.50 12.48 5.73
C GLN A 27 8.58 12.77 6.79
N GLN A 28 8.50 12.20 8.00
CA GLN A 28 9.60 12.27 8.97
C GLN A 28 9.88 10.92 9.67
N PRO A 29 11.04 10.31 9.44
CA PRO A 29 11.65 9.41 10.40
C PRO A 29 12.96 10.02 10.94
N GLY A 30 12.91 10.48 12.18
CA GLY A 30 14.09 10.60 13.04
C GLY A 30 14.50 12.03 13.43
N ASP A 31 13.91 12.54 14.52
CA ASP A 31 14.72 12.95 15.67
C ASP A 31 13.84 12.97 16.93
N ARG A 32 13.87 11.89 17.72
CA ARG A 32 13.43 11.96 19.12
C ARG A 32 14.67 11.80 19.99
N ARG A 33 15.29 12.94 20.28
CA ARG A 33 16.08 13.09 21.51
C ARG A 33 15.14 12.88 22.69
N SER A 34 15.54 11.97 23.57
CA SER A 34 14.91 11.70 24.87
C SER A 34 14.75 12.99 25.68
N PRO A 35 13.57 13.26 26.28
CA PRO A 35 13.46 14.18 27.41
C PRO A 35 13.78 13.44 28.72
N PRO A 36 14.31 14.14 29.74
CA PRO A 36 14.78 13.53 30.97
C PRO A 36 13.60 13.10 31.86
N GLU A 37 13.85 12.04 32.61
CA GLU A 37 13.03 11.59 33.72
C GLU A 37 12.94 12.67 34.80
N HIS A 38 11.72 13.00 35.24
CA HIS A 38 11.46 13.40 36.62
C HIS A 38 10.08 12.92 37.09
N PRO A 39 9.93 12.66 38.39
CA PRO A 39 8.89 11.79 38.93
C PRO A 39 7.67 12.56 39.46
N GLY A 40 6.52 11.90 39.47
CA GLY A 40 5.44 12.18 40.40
C GLY A 40 4.12 12.64 39.78
N GLY A 41 3.09 11.81 39.99
CA GLY A 41 1.76 12.31 40.33
C GLY A 41 0.75 12.48 39.20
N LEU A 42 -0.20 11.53 39.16
CA LEU A 42 -1.65 11.71 39.18
C LEU A 42 -2.41 10.89 38.12
N SER A 43 -3.18 9.95 38.65
CA SER A 43 -4.17 9.09 38.01
C SER A 43 -5.16 9.83 37.11
N GLY A 44 -5.52 9.17 36.01
CA GLY A 44 -6.71 9.52 35.23
C GLY A 44 -6.51 9.35 33.72
N ARG A 45 -6.20 8.13 33.23
CA ARG A 45 -6.27 7.87 31.78
C ARG A 45 -7.74 7.81 31.37
N GLY A 46 -8.23 8.88 30.75
CA GLY A 46 -9.50 8.87 30.03
C GLY A 46 -9.51 7.76 28.99
N ALA A 47 -10.63 7.05 28.89
CA ALA A 47 -10.84 6.00 27.89
C ALA A 47 -10.58 6.57 26.49
N SER A 48 -9.91 5.80 25.62
CA SER A 48 -9.70 6.23 24.23
C SER A 48 -11.06 6.34 23.51
N ALA A 49 -11.15 7.19 22.48
CA ALA A 49 -12.40 7.36 21.71
C ALA A 49 -12.97 6.02 21.20
N GLY A 50 -12.09 5.05 20.86
CA GLY A 50 -12.50 3.70 20.47
C GLY A 50 -13.10 2.88 21.61
N GLN A 51 -12.57 3.01 22.84
CA GLN A 51 -13.17 2.36 24.02
C GLN A 51 -14.54 2.94 24.36
N HIS A 52 -14.71 4.26 24.20
CA HIS A 52 -16.00 4.91 24.41
C HIS A 52 -17.04 4.47 23.37
N LEU A 53 -16.66 4.40 22.09
CA LEU A 53 -17.53 3.90 21.03
C LEU A 53 -17.92 2.44 21.26
N ARG A 54 -16.97 1.59 21.68
CA ARG A 54 -17.24 0.20 22.02
C ARG A 54 -18.28 0.08 23.14
N GLN A 55 -18.14 0.84 24.23
CA GLN A 55 -19.11 0.84 25.32
C GLN A 55 -20.51 1.27 24.87
N LEU A 56 -20.61 2.26 23.98
CA LEU A 56 -21.88 2.67 23.39
C LEU A 56 -22.50 1.56 22.53
N CYS A 57 -21.69 0.82 21.76
CA CYS A 57 -22.15 -0.34 21.00
C CYS A 57 -22.62 -1.48 21.92
N GLU A 58 -21.86 -1.80 22.98
CA GLU A 58 -22.21 -2.83 23.96
C GLU A 58 -23.48 -2.51 24.76
N ALA A 59 -23.77 -1.22 24.96
CA ALA A 59 -24.98 -0.76 25.63
C ALA A 59 -26.23 -0.80 24.71
N SER A 60 -26.06 -0.99 23.41
CA SER A 60 -27.18 -1.00 22.46
C SER A 60 -27.79 -2.39 22.31
N ALA A 61 -29.10 -2.53 22.55
CA ALA A 61 -29.81 -3.79 22.38
C ALA A 61 -29.92 -4.27 20.92
N SER A 62 -29.70 -3.39 19.95
CA SER A 62 -29.72 -3.72 18.52
C SER A 62 -28.36 -4.13 17.95
N LEU A 63 -27.30 -4.04 18.76
CA LEU A 63 -25.93 -4.34 18.33
C LEU A 63 -25.35 -5.48 19.16
N ARG A 64 -24.65 -6.39 18.48
CA ARG A 64 -23.79 -7.41 19.06
C ARG A 64 -22.35 -7.03 18.78
N VAL A 65 -21.58 -6.83 19.84
CA VAL A 65 -20.15 -6.53 19.71
C VAL A 65 -19.36 -7.83 19.78
N GLU A 66 -18.55 -8.08 18.76
CA GLU A 66 -17.65 -9.22 18.66
C GLU A 66 -16.21 -8.70 18.71
N SER A 67 -15.34 -9.40 19.45
CA SER A 67 -13.92 -9.05 19.51
C SER A 67 -13.20 -9.68 18.32
N GLU A 68 -12.39 -8.89 17.63
CA GLU A 68 -11.59 -9.31 16.48
C GLU A 68 -10.12 -9.46 16.88
N GLU A 69 -9.33 -10.03 15.99
CA GLU A 69 -7.89 -10.16 16.18
C GLU A 69 -7.22 -8.77 16.27
N GLY A 70 -6.08 -8.68 16.97
CA GLY A 70 -5.35 -7.41 17.10
C GLY A 70 -5.99 -6.37 18.03
N GLY A 71 -7.03 -6.73 18.79
CA GLY A 71 -7.71 -5.80 19.70
C GLY A 71 -8.75 -4.90 19.02
N GLU A 72 -9.11 -5.23 17.78
CA GLU A 72 -10.23 -4.62 17.07
C GLU A 72 -11.57 -5.23 17.52
N TYR A 73 -12.68 -4.65 17.08
CA TYR A 73 -14.01 -5.17 17.34
C TYR A 73 -14.95 -4.85 16.17
N SER A 74 -15.94 -5.70 15.97
CA SER A 74 -17.02 -5.52 15.03
C SER A 74 -18.33 -5.32 15.80
N ALA A 75 -19.19 -4.42 15.31
CA ALA A 75 -20.52 -4.16 15.89
C ALA A 75 -21.58 -4.54 14.86
N LEU A 76 -22.24 -5.67 15.10
CA LEU A 76 -23.17 -6.31 14.18
C LEU A 76 -24.61 -6.05 14.58
N LEU A 77 -25.50 -5.89 13.62
CA LEU A 77 -26.92 -5.73 13.90
C LEU A 77 -27.52 -7.10 14.25
N THR A 78 -28.23 -7.20 15.37
CA THR A 78 -28.77 -8.47 15.88
C THR A 78 -29.91 -9.04 15.04
N ASP A 79 -30.51 -8.20 14.19
CA ASP A 79 -31.71 -8.51 13.40
C ASP A 79 -31.42 -9.00 11.97
N ARG A 80 -30.15 -9.07 11.57
CA ARG A 80 -29.76 -9.43 10.21
C ARG A 80 -28.52 -10.31 10.18
N ILE A 81 -28.45 -11.15 9.16
CA ILE A 81 -27.23 -11.89 8.86
C ILE A 81 -26.23 -10.91 8.22
N PRO A 82 -24.97 -10.87 8.68
CA PRO A 82 -23.91 -10.12 8.03
C PRO A 82 -23.77 -10.50 6.55
N ASP A 83 -23.78 -9.53 5.64
CA ASP A 83 -23.53 -9.75 4.19
C ASP A 83 -22.19 -9.16 3.72
N PHE A 84 -21.29 -8.86 4.67
CA PHE A 84 -20.05 -8.12 4.38
C PHE A 84 -19.25 -8.72 3.23
N VAL A 85 -18.85 -7.85 2.33
CA VAL A 85 -17.87 -8.17 1.30
C VAL A 85 -16.48 -8.00 1.91
N ASP A 86 -15.73 -9.10 1.98
CA ASP A 86 -14.31 -9.03 2.29
C ASP A 86 -13.58 -8.42 1.08
N ILE A 87 -13.11 -7.19 1.25
CA ILE A 87 -12.37 -6.44 0.24
C ILE A 87 -10.90 -6.85 0.16
N TYR A 88 -10.39 -7.61 1.13
CA TYR A 88 -9.01 -8.08 1.17
C TYR A 88 -8.89 -9.52 0.66
N SER A 89 -10.01 -10.24 0.50
CA SER A 89 -10.04 -11.53 -0.18
C SER A 89 -9.49 -11.39 -1.60
N ASP A 90 -8.56 -12.27 -1.94
CA ASP A 90 -7.99 -12.41 -3.28
C ASP A 90 -8.87 -13.24 -4.22
N ASP A 91 -10.02 -13.73 -3.75
CA ASP A 91 -10.92 -14.57 -4.54
C ASP A 91 -11.60 -13.75 -5.63
N ASP A 92 -11.37 -14.13 -6.88
CA ASP A 92 -11.99 -13.53 -8.05
C ASP A 92 -13.21 -14.35 -8.51
N ASP A 93 -14.38 -13.95 -8.02
CA ASP A 93 -15.66 -14.58 -8.35
C ASP A 93 -16.31 -14.03 -9.64
N TYR A 94 -15.62 -13.14 -10.35
CA TYR A 94 -16.17 -12.46 -11.53
C TYR A 94 -15.76 -13.16 -12.82
N SER A 95 -16.66 -13.16 -13.81
CA SER A 95 -16.38 -13.79 -15.10
C SER A 95 -15.37 -12.99 -15.93
N GLU A 96 -14.70 -13.67 -16.86
CA GLU A 96 -13.84 -13.01 -17.86
C GLU A 96 -14.60 -11.99 -18.71
N GLU A 97 -15.88 -12.23 -19.00
CA GLU A 97 -16.72 -11.26 -19.70
C GLU A 97 -16.93 -9.97 -18.91
N PHE A 98 -17.14 -10.09 -17.60
CA PHE A 98 -17.23 -8.94 -16.71
C PHE A 98 -15.91 -8.15 -16.73
N TRP A 99 -14.77 -8.82 -16.57
CA TRP A 99 -13.47 -8.15 -16.58
C TRP A 99 -13.15 -7.50 -17.93
N ARG A 100 -13.58 -8.11 -19.04
CA ARG A 100 -13.48 -7.49 -20.36
C ARG A 100 -14.29 -6.20 -20.44
N ALA A 101 -15.52 -6.17 -19.90
CA ALA A 101 -16.34 -4.96 -19.87
C ALA A 101 -15.70 -3.85 -19.02
N VAL A 102 -15.11 -4.21 -17.86
CA VAL A 102 -14.37 -3.29 -17.00
C VAL A 102 -13.15 -2.72 -17.74
N ALA A 103 -12.38 -3.58 -18.42
CA ALA A 103 -11.19 -3.17 -19.16
C ALA A 103 -11.54 -2.21 -20.32
N VAL A 104 -12.58 -2.53 -21.10
CA VAL A 104 -13.06 -1.66 -22.19
C VAL A 104 -13.43 -0.27 -21.66
N TYR A 105 -14.20 -0.21 -20.58
CA TYR A 105 -14.60 1.06 -19.99
C TYR A 105 -13.40 1.93 -19.58
N PHE A 106 -12.40 1.35 -18.90
CA PHE A 106 -11.23 2.13 -18.47
C PHE A 106 -10.28 2.48 -19.61
N GLU A 107 -10.20 1.69 -20.68
CA GLU A 107 -9.44 2.10 -21.88
C GLU A 107 -10.14 3.26 -22.59
N GLU A 108 -11.48 3.29 -22.66
CA GLU A 108 -12.22 4.45 -23.18
C GLU A 108 -11.94 5.72 -22.33
N GLN A 109 -11.86 5.58 -21.01
CA GLN A 109 -11.45 6.69 -20.14
C GLN A 109 -10.01 7.13 -20.42
N ALA A 110 -9.10 6.18 -20.69
CA ALA A 110 -7.72 6.49 -21.04
C ALA A 110 -7.62 7.26 -22.36
N ASP A 111 -8.39 6.86 -23.37
CA ASP A 111 -8.44 7.53 -24.65
C ASP A 111 -9.06 8.93 -24.57
N GLU A 112 -10.07 9.12 -23.73
CA GLU A 112 -10.60 10.45 -23.41
C GLU A 112 -9.53 11.34 -22.77
N ALA A 113 -8.81 10.83 -21.77
CA ALA A 113 -7.72 11.55 -21.11
C ALA A 113 -6.62 11.96 -22.10
N ARG A 114 -6.24 11.06 -23.02
CA ARG A 114 -5.25 11.34 -24.09
C ARG A 114 -5.75 12.41 -25.05
N ARG A 115 -7.01 12.33 -25.49
CA ARG A 115 -7.63 13.32 -26.39
C ARG A 115 -7.73 14.70 -25.75
N ALA A 116 -8.06 14.75 -24.47
CA ALA A 116 -8.12 15.98 -23.69
C ALA A 116 -6.72 16.51 -23.29
N ASN A 117 -5.66 15.70 -23.48
CA ASN A 117 -4.32 15.95 -22.93
C ASN A 117 -4.35 16.26 -21.42
N ASP A 118 -5.26 15.60 -20.70
CA ASP A 118 -5.49 15.77 -19.28
C ASP A 118 -5.64 14.40 -18.62
N THR A 119 -4.59 13.94 -17.94
CA THR A 119 -4.59 12.65 -17.25
C THR A 119 -5.49 12.62 -16.01
N SER A 120 -5.97 13.77 -15.55
CA SER A 120 -6.98 13.85 -14.50
C SER A 120 -8.39 13.58 -15.03
N ALA A 121 -8.61 13.78 -16.33
CA ALA A 121 -9.86 13.42 -16.98
C ALA A 121 -10.03 11.89 -16.96
N GLY A 122 -10.99 11.39 -16.20
CA GLY A 122 -11.24 9.96 -16.02
C GLY A 122 -10.50 9.32 -14.85
N ALA A 123 -9.58 10.04 -14.18
CA ALA A 123 -8.95 9.60 -12.94
C ALA A 123 -9.98 9.44 -11.81
N LEU A 124 -9.72 8.52 -10.91
CA LEU A 124 -10.50 8.26 -9.70
C LEU A 124 -9.68 8.68 -8.46
N PRO A 125 -10.33 8.98 -7.33
CA PRO A 125 -9.66 9.24 -6.07
C PRO A 125 -8.77 8.07 -5.65
N GLY A 126 -7.68 8.34 -4.91
CA GLY A 126 -6.70 7.32 -4.53
C GLY A 126 -7.17 6.21 -3.59
N GLY A 127 -8.21 6.47 -2.79
CA GLY A 127 -8.69 5.52 -1.80
C GLY A 127 -9.78 4.62 -2.36
N ARG A 128 -9.69 3.30 -2.12
CA ARG A 128 -10.68 2.28 -2.59
C ARG A 128 -12.13 2.72 -2.42
N TYR A 129 -12.47 3.20 -1.22
CA TYR A 129 -13.81 3.67 -0.91
C TYR A 129 -14.22 4.86 -1.78
N ALA A 130 -13.35 5.87 -1.90
CA ALA A 130 -13.61 7.07 -2.69
C ALA A 130 -13.66 6.75 -4.20
N SER A 131 -12.76 5.91 -4.71
CA SER A 131 -12.82 5.44 -6.11
C SER A 131 -14.12 4.69 -6.40
N SER A 132 -14.54 3.83 -5.47
CA SER A 132 -15.76 3.03 -5.62
C SER A 132 -17.02 3.86 -5.55
N ARG A 133 -17.04 4.85 -4.65
CA ARG A 133 -18.10 5.87 -4.56
C ARG A 133 -18.27 6.61 -5.88
N GLU A 134 -17.17 7.07 -6.44
CA GLU A 134 -17.18 7.81 -7.71
C GLU A 134 -17.58 6.91 -8.88
N LEU A 135 -17.11 5.66 -8.94
CA LEU A 135 -17.54 4.71 -9.97
C LEU A 135 -19.04 4.42 -9.92
N LEU A 136 -19.62 4.30 -8.73
CA LEU A 136 -21.06 4.16 -8.57
C LEU A 136 -21.83 5.40 -9.04
N GLU A 137 -21.25 6.59 -8.88
CA GLU A 137 -21.83 7.84 -9.39
C GLU A 137 -21.75 7.94 -10.92
N ARG A 138 -20.69 7.41 -11.51
CA ARG A 138 -20.54 7.29 -12.98
C ARG A 138 -21.46 6.24 -13.60
N GLN A 139 -22.02 5.33 -12.80
CA GLN A 139 -23.01 4.31 -13.19
C GLN A 139 -22.67 3.50 -14.46
N PRO A 140 -21.45 2.93 -14.59
CA PRO A 140 -21.14 2.11 -15.75
C PRO A 140 -22.02 0.84 -15.78
N PRO A 141 -22.42 0.35 -16.97
CA PRO A 141 -23.41 -0.72 -17.10
C PRO A 141 -23.06 -2.02 -16.34
N PHE A 142 -21.78 -2.38 -16.27
CA PHE A 142 -21.31 -3.59 -15.60
C PHE A 142 -21.44 -3.53 -14.06
N LEU A 143 -21.63 -2.34 -13.47
CA LEU A 143 -21.86 -2.19 -12.03
C LEU A 143 -23.33 -2.18 -11.63
N ARG A 144 -24.25 -2.40 -12.58
CA ARG A 144 -25.69 -2.36 -12.28
C ARG A 144 -26.05 -3.43 -11.24
N GLY A 145 -26.64 -2.98 -10.14
CA GLY A 145 -27.04 -3.86 -9.03
C GLY A 145 -25.92 -4.25 -8.08
N LYS A 146 -24.70 -3.71 -8.24
CA LYS A 146 -23.58 -3.93 -7.32
C LYS A 146 -23.66 -3.01 -6.10
N CYS A 147 -23.38 -3.57 -4.92
CA CYS A 147 -23.25 -2.80 -3.69
C CYS A 147 -21.87 -2.12 -3.60
N LEU A 148 -21.74 -1.13 -2.72
CA LEU A 148 -20.48 -0.40 -2.55
C LEU A 148 -19.31 -1.32 -2.11
N GLY A 149 -19.59 -2.35 -1.30
CA GLY A 149 -18.61 -3.34 -0.90
C GLY A 149 -18.08 -4.15 -2.09
N GLU A 150 -18.98 -4.60 -2.97
CA GLU A 150 -18.60 -5.30 -4.20
C GLU A 150 -17.77 -4.41 -5.12
N VAL A 151 -18.13 -3.13 -5.28
CA VAL A 151 -17.33 -2.20 -6.08
C VAL A 151 -15.95 -1.96 -5.46
N CYS A 152 -15.84 -1.88 -4.13
CA CYS A 152 -14.54 -1.83 -3.45
C CYS A 152 -13.68 -3.07 -3.75
N LYS A 153 -14.27 -4.27 -3.73
CA LYS A 153 -13.59 -5.51 -4.10
C LYS A 153 -13.15 -5.50 -5.56
N ILE A 154 -14.03 -5.07 -6.48
CA ILE A 154 -13.72 -4.93 -7.91
C ILE A 154 -12.54 -3.98 -8.13
N VAL A 155 -12.54 -2.80 -7.50
CA VAL A 155 -11.44 -1.83 -7.60
C VAL A 155 -10.14 -2.43 -7.06
N GLN A 156 -10.19 -3.14 -5.93
CA GLN A 156 -9.01 -3.81 -5.36
C GLN A 156 -8.44 -4.83 -6.35
N LEU A 157 -9.26 -5.75 -6.87
CA LEU A 157 -8.84 -6.78 -7.82
C LEU A 157 -8.35 -6.17 -9.16
N ALA A 158 -9.00 -5.11 -9.64
CA ALA A 158 -8.61 -4.39 -10.84
C ALA A 158 -7.20 -3.80 -10.76
N ILE A 159 -6.79 -3.37 -9.55
CA ILE A 159 -5.46 -2.83 -9.25
C ILE A 159 -4.45 -3.95 -8.99
N SER A 160 -4.78 -4.92 -8.12
CA SER A 160 -3.81 -5.89 -7.61
C SER A 160 -3.54 -7.05 -8.58
N GLN A 161 -4.58 -7.57 -9.24
CA GLN A 161 -4.50 -8.80 -10.02
C GLN A 161 -4.70 -8.58 -11.53
N LYS A 162 -5.67 -7.74 -11.92
CA LYS A 162 -6.06 -7.61 -13.34
C LYS A 162 -5.25 -6.62 -14.17
N GLN A 163 -4.46 -5.76 -13.52
CA GLN A 163 -3.71 -4.68 -14.20
C GLN A 163 -4.61 -3.82 -15.11
N ILE A 164 -5.86 -3.60 -14.71
CA ILE A 164 -6.79 -2.70 -15.43
C ILE A 164 -6.65 -1.28 -14.88
N LEU A 165 -6.41 -1.17 -13.58
CA LEU A 165 -6.19 0.08 -12.87
C LEU A 165 -4.78 0.13 -12.28
N GLY A 166 -4.28 1.34 -12.06
CA GLY A 166 -3.03 1.60 -11.35
C GLY A 166 -3.03 2.98 -10.72
N TYR A 167 -1.89 3.37 -10.18
CA TYR A 167 -1.74 4.67 -9.52
C TYR A 167 -0.91 5.65 -10.34
N LEU A 168 -1.36 6.89 -10.38
CA LEU A 168 -0.60 8.05 -10.85
C LEU A 168 -0.87 9.21 -9.90
N ASP A 169 0.19 9.75 -9.29
CA ASP A 169 0.11 10.94 -8.43
C ASP A 169 -0.94 10.87 -7.31
N GLY A 170 -1.11 9.67 -6.75
CA GLY A 170 -2.06 9.41 -5.66
C GLY A 170 -3.51 9.24 -6.13
N ALA A 171 -3.80 9.35 -7.42
CA ALA A 171 -5.08 9.00 -8.03
C ALA A 171 -5.04 7.58 -8.61
N VAL A 172 -6.22 6.95 -8.69
CA VAL A 172 -6.41 5.67 -9.40
C VAL A 172 -6.74 5.99 -10.85
N VAL A 173 -5.94 5.48 -11.79
CA VAL A 173 -6.07 5.74 -13.22
C VAL A 173 -6.11 4.43 -14.01
N PRO A 174 -6.59 4.44 -15.27
CA PRO A 174 -6.38 3.30 -16.18
C PRO A 174 -4.91 2.86 -16.19
N TYR A 175 -4.68 1.56 -16.20
CA TYR A 175 -3.33 1.01 -16.06
C TYR A 175 -2.37 1.51 -17.14
N SER A 176 -2.86 1.72 -18.37
CA SER A 176 -2.09 2.27 -19.49
C SER A 176 -1.54 3.69 -19.24
N LEU A 177 -2.08 4.43 -18.27
CA LEU A 177 -1.62 5.76 -17.84
C LEU A 177 -0.86 5.71 -16.50
N SER A 178 -0.78 4.55 -15.87
CA SER A 178 -0.25 4.41 -14.51
C SER A 178 1.28 4.46 -14.44
N THR A 179 1.80 4.86 -13.27
CA THR A 179 3.24 4.80 -12.97
C THR A 179 3.80 3.38 -13.08
N SER A 180 3.01 2.37 -12.71
CA SER A 180 3.42 0.96 -12.77
C SER A 180 3.62 0.50 -14.22
N MET A 181 2.76 0.95 -15.14
CA MET A 181 2.93 0.66 -16.55
C MET A 181 4.14 1.38 -17.13
N ALA A 182 4.28 2.69 -16.88
CA ALA A 182 5.46 3.44 -17.30
C ALA A 182 6.75 2.74 -16.84
N LYS A 183 6.82 2.35 -15.55
CA LYS A 183 7.98 1.62 -14.99
C LYS A 183 8.24 0.29 -15.70
N ARG A 184 7.19 -0.46 -16.07
CA ARG A 184 7.33 -1.73 -16.83
C ARG A 184 7.89 -1.49 -18.23
N GLU A 185 7.41 -0.49 -18.95
CA GLU A 185 7.92 -0.10 -20.28
C GLU A 185 9.38 0.36 -20.23
N CYS A 186 9.71 1.22 -19.27
CA CYS A 186 11.08 1.67 -19.03
C CYS A 186 12.00 0.50 -18.69
N ALA A 187 11.55 -0.43 -17.82
CA ALA A 187 12.32 -1.62 -17.46
C ALA A 187 12.64 -2.50 -18.68
N GLN A 188 11.66 -2.72 -19.56
CA GLN A 188 11.89 -3.47 -20.81
C GLN A 188 12.91 -2.80 -21.73
N ARG A 189 12.99 -1.47 -21.70
CA ARG A 189 13.94 -0.68 -22.47
C ARG A 189 15.25 -0.40 -21.73
N MET A 190 15.38 -0.84 -20.47
CA MET A 190 16.48 -0.50 -19.54
C MET A 190 16.71 1.02 -19.45
N GLN A 191 15.62 1.78 -19.32
CA GLN A 191 15.62 3.23 -19.22
C GLN A 191 15.18 3.68 -17.82
N THR A 192 15.64 4.86 -17.39
CA THR A 192 15.16 5.48 -16.16
C THR A 192 13.73 5.99 -16.35
N CYS A 193 12.80 5.50 -15.53
CA CYS A 193 11.47 6.07 -15.43
C CYS A 193 11.44 7.09 -14.28
N GLY A 194 10.97 8.31 -14.57
CA GLY A 194 11.13 9.47 -13.69
C GLY A 194 10.42 9.35 -12.33
N GLU A 195 11.23 9.28 -11.26
CA GLU A 195 11.01 9.97 -9.98
C GLU A 195 12.09 11.08 -9.78
N ALA A 196 12.80 11.45 -10.85
CA ALA A 196 13.88 12.45 -10.82
C ALA A 196 13.40 13.91 -10.61
N GLY A 197 12.09 14.16 -10.50
CA GLY A 197 11.51 15.51 -10.49
C GLY A 197 10.72 15.95 -9.25
N LYS A 198 10.47 15.08 -8.25
CA LYS A 198 9.60 15.44 -7.09
C LYS A 198 10.33 15.77 -5.79
N SER A 199 11.66 15.79 -5.79
CA SER A 199 12.45 16.44 -4.75
C SER A 199 13.24 17.58 -5.39
N GLY A 200 12.91 18.82 -5.05
CA GLY A 200 13.59 20.01 -5.55
C GLY A 200 15.09 19.96 -5.31
N SER A 201 15.83 19.60 -6.36
CA SER A 201 17.25 19.85 -6.61
C SER A 201 17.57 19.05 -7.87
N ALA A 202 17.73 19.75 -9.00
CA ALA A 202 18.43 19.22 -10.16
C ALA A 202 19.85 18.88 -9.69
N SER A 203 20.01 17.62 -9.27
CA SER A 203 21.26 17.07 -8.81
C SER A 203 21.73 16.17 -9.93
N ASP A 204 22.90 16.51 -10.47
CA ASP A 204 23.62 15.84 -11.55
C ASP A 204 24.15 14.48 -11.04
N MET A 205 23.24 13.63 -10.57
CA MET A 205 23.56 12.32 -10.02
C MET A 205 23.67 11.31 -11.16
N THR A 206 24.73 10.51 -11.13
CA THR A 206 24.89 9.39 -12.04
C THR A 206 23.94 8.27 -11.64
N VAL A 207 23.24 7.73 -12.63
CA VAL A 207 22.39 6.54 -12.46
C VAL A 207 23.30 5.34 -12.25
N ALA A 208 23.05 4.56 -11.21
CA ALA A 208 23.86 3.37 -10.90
C ALA A 208 23.71 2.32 -12.02
N ASP A 209 24.85 1.87 -12.56
CA ASP A 209 24.92 0.60 -13.26
C ASP A 209 24.96 -0.57 -12.26
N TRP A 210 25.02 -1.80 -12.78
CA TRP A 210 25.01 -3.01 -11.95
C TRP A 210 26.18 -3.06 -10.96
N ASP A 211 27.39 -2.75 -11.42
CA ASP A 211 28.59 -2.84 -10.60
C ASP A 211 28.55 -1.79 -9.47
N THR A 212 28.17 -0.55 -9.81
CA THR A 212 27.99 0.52 -8.82
C THR A 212 26.88 0.17 -7.82
N ALA A 213 25.76 -0.40 -8.30
CA ALA A 213 24.66 -0.76 -7.43
C ALA A 213 25.04 -1.87 -6.42
N LEU A 214 25.81 -2.86 -6.85
CA LEU A 214 26.30 -3.94 -5.99
C LEU A 214 27.31 -3.42 -4.95
N GLU A 215 28.28 -2.60 -5.38
CA GLU A 215 29.28 -2.02 -4.47
C GLU A 215 28.62 -1.14 -3.39
N VAL A 216 27.73 -0.23 -3.81
CA VAL A 216 27.02 0.67 -2.90
C VAL A 216 26.14 -0.12 -1.94
N MET A 217 25.48 -1.19 -2.40
CA MET A 217 24.64 -2.03 -1.54
C MET A 217 25.47 -2.77 -0.47
N GLN A 218 26.62 -3.35 -0.86
CA GLN A 218 27.53 -4.00 0.08
C GLN A 218 28.03 -3.03 1.15
N ARG A 219 28.46 -1.84 0.74
CA ARG A 219 28.92 -0.78 1.65
C ARG A 219 27.79 -0.31 2.57
N LEU A 220 26.60 -0.11 2.03
CA LEU A 220 25.44 0.33 2.80
C LEU A 220 25.08 -0.66 3.91
N LEU A 221 25.05 -1.96 3.59
CA LEU A 221 24.73 -3.02 4.56
C LEU A 221 25.88 -3.34 5.53
N ALA A 222 27.12 -3.05 5.15
CA ALA A 222 28.26 -3.15 6.06
C ALA A 222 28.29 -2.00 7.08
N GLU A 223 27.99 -0.77 6.65
CA GLU A 223 27.95 0.43 7.51
C GLU A 223 26.72 0.48 8.43
N LYS A 224 25.55 0.11 7.90
CA LYS A 224 24.30 0.04 8.67
C LYS A 224 24.13 -1.42 9.09
N ARG A 225 24.23 -1.72 10.38
CA ARG A 225 23.81 -3.02 10.92
C ARG A 225 22.39 -3.30 10.43
N ALA A 226 22.26 -4.19 9.45
CA ALA A 226 20.99 -4.63 8.88
C ALA A 226 20.03 -5.05 10.01
N PRO A 227 18.71 -4.92 9.83
CA PRO A 227 18.00 -4.70 8.56
C PRO A 227 17.77 -3.23 8.16
N VAL A 228 17.64 -2.99 6.85
CA VAL A 228 17.31 -1.67 6.29
C VAL A 228 15.93 -1.74 5.61
N PRO A 229 14.97 -0.84 5.94
CA PRO A 229 13.67 -0.82 5.25
C PRO A 229 13.81 -0.55 3.75
N LEU A 230 13.06 -1.30 2.93
CA LEU A 230 13.07 -1.20 1.46
C LEU A 230 12.79 0.24 0.98
N SER A 231 11.88 0.94 1.67
CA SER A 231 11.51 2.34 1.39
C SER A 231 12.66 3.33 1.53
N ASN A 232 13.69 3.00 2.31
CA ASN A 232 14.83 3.87 2.54
C ASN A 232 15.97 3.66 1.53
N ILE A 233 15.99 2.55 0.76
CA ILE A 233 17.14 2.18 -0.07
C ILE A 233 17.48 3.26 -1.10
N LYS A 234 16.49 3.70 -1.91
CA LYS A 234 16.73 4.77 -2.90
C LYS A 234 17.23 6.06 -2.26
N ARG A 235 16.67 6.44 -1.12
CA ARG A 235 17.07 7.63 -0.37
C ARG A 235 18.50 7.50 0.17
N LEU A 236 18.89 6.30 0.62
CA LEU A 236 20.24 6.05 1.14
C LEU A 236 21.29 6.08 0.03
N PHE A 237 20.99 5.54 -1.15
CA PHE A 237 21.83 5.68 -2.35
C PHE A 237 22.07 7.17 -2.69
N ARG A 238 20.99 7.97 -2.74
CA ARG A 238 21.09 9.40 -3.03
C ARG A 238 21.84 10.19 -1.97
N SER A 239 21.48 9.99 -0.69
CA SER A 239 22.01 10.82 0.41
C SER A 239 23.43 10.48 0.85
N LYS A 240 23.84 9.21 0.76
CA LYS A 240 25.16 8.78 1.23
C LYS A 240 26.19 8.63 0.12
N PHE A 241 25.77 8.19 -1.05
CA PHE A 241 26.67 7.82 -2.14
C PHE A 241 26.53 8.72 -3.37
N ASN A 242 25.60 9.69 -3.33
CA ASN A 242 25.30 10.61 -4.43
C ASN A 242 25.03 9.88 -5.76
N THR A 243 24.41 8.71 -5.67
CA THR A 243 24.08 7.85 -6.81
C THR A 243 22.58 7.64 -6.87
N GLU A 244 22.00 7.63 -8.07
CA GLU A 244 20.58 7.33 -8.25
C GLU A 244 20.37 5.83 -8.56
N LEU A 245 19.73 5.12 -7.63
CA LEU A 245 19.30 3.74 -7.88
C LEU A 245 17.98 3.74 -8.65
N SER A 246 18.02 3.31 -9.90
CA SER A 246 16.85 3.14 -10.75
C SER A 246 16.63 1.67 -11.08
N GLU A 247 15.57 1.08 -10.51
CA GLU A 247 15.18 -0.30 -10.82
C GLU A 247 14.91 -0.51 -12.31
N THR A 248 14.32 0.50 -12.98
CA THR A 248 13.97 0.39 -14.39
C THR A 248 15.18 0.52 -15.31
N ALA A 249 16.19 1.32 -14.94
CA ALA A 249 17.47 1.33 -15.66
C ALA A 249 18.18 -0.03 -15.62
N LEU A 250 17.98 -0.76 -14.53
CA LEU A 250 18.51 -2.11 -14.33
C LEU A 250 17.58 -3.22 -14.84
N GLY A 251 16.44 -2.87 -15.46
CA GLY A 251 15.54 -3.84 -16.11
C GLY A 251 14.41 -4.39 -15.23
N HIS A 252 14.17 -3.82 -14.04
CA HIS A 252 13.13 -4.25 -13.12
C HIS A 252 12.05 -3.17 -12.93
N SER A 253 10.78 -3.58 -12.84
CA SER A 253 9.66 -2.65 -12.62
C SER A 253 9.41 -2.30 -11.15
N LYS A 254 10.00 -3.07 -10.21
CA LYS A 254 9.89 -2.89 -8.76
C LYS A 254 11.25 -3.08 -8.10
N ILE A 255 11.54 -2.25 -7.08
CA ILE A 255 12.79 -2.35 -6.31
C ILE A 255 12.92 -3.67 -5.54
N SER A 256 11.81 -4.24 -5.05
CA SER A 256 11.83 -5.57 -4.42
C SER A 256 12.26 -6.66 -5.41
N GLY A 257 11.82 -6.55 -6.67
CA GLY A 257 12.23 -7.47 -7.74
C GLY A 257 13.69 -7.29 -8.14
N LEU A 258 14.20 -6.05 -8.14
CA LEU A 258 15.62 -5.77 -8.36
C LEU A 258 16.49 -6.43 -7.28
N LEU A 259 16.16 -6.23 -6.01
CA LEU A 259 16.95 -6.75 -4.89
C LEU A 259 16.80 -8.25 -4.67
N ALA A 260 15.77 -8.87 -5.24
CA ALA A 260 15.61 -10.33 -5.28
C ALA A 260 16.33 -10.99 -6.48
N ASP A 261 16.97 -10.21 -7.36
CA ASP A 261 17.73 -10.74 -8.49
C ASP A 261 18.91 -11.59 -8.01
N SER A 262 19.22 -12.66 -8.75
CA SER A 262 20.36 -13.56 -8.50
C SER A 262 21.68 -12.83 -8.25
N ARG A 263 21.90 -11.68 -8.88
CA ARG A 263 23.09 -10.83 -8.73
C ARG A 263 23.21 -10.22 -7.33
N PHE A 264 22.08 -9.94 -6.67
CA PHE A 264 22.03 -9.45 -5.30
C PHE A 264 21.97 -10.58 -4.26
N GLY A 265 21.68 -11.83 -4.65
CA GLY A 265 21.46 -12.95 -3.73
C GLY A 265 22.67 -13.30 -2.85
N SER A 266 23.88 -12.93 -3.24
CA SER A 266 25.09 -13.08 -2.42
C SER A 266 25.29 -11.95 -1.39
N ILE A 267 24.54 -10.85 -1.52
CA ILE A 267 24.72 -9.61 -0.76
C ILE A 267 23.53 -9.39 0.17
N CYS A 268 22.30 -9.57 -0.32
CA CYS A 268 21.11 -9.24 0.43
C CYS A 268 19.93 -10.19 0.17
N GLU A 269 18.99 -10.18 1.12
CA GLU A 269 17.73 -10.90 1.05
C GLU A 269 16.60 -9.95 1.47
N VAL A 270 15.51 -9.91 0.70
CA VAL A 270 14.33 -9.11 1.03
C VAL A 270 13.34 -9.98 1.81
N ARG A 271 12.99 -9.57 3.03
CA ARG A 271 12.02 -10.25 3.88
C ARG A 271 10.86 -9.32 4.23
N LEU A 272 9.67 -9.90 4.36
CA LEU A 272 8.52 -9.21 4.91
C LEU A 272 8.52 -9.42 6.43
N ASP A 273 8.59 -8.33 7.18
CA ASP A 273 8.53 -8.32 8.65
C ASP A 273 7.32 -7.47 9.09
N THR A 274 7.03 -7.46 10.39
CA THR A 274 6.00 -6.67 11.06
C THR A 274 6.02 -5.18 10.68
N ASN A 275 7.20 -4.62 10.38
CA ASN A 275 7.36 -3.23 9.95
C ASN A 275 7.43 -3.05 8.41
N GLY A 276 7.01 -4.05 7.64
CA GLY A 276 7.02 -4.05 6.18
C GLY A 276 8.25 -4.72 5.56
N TYR A 277 8.50 -4.44 4.28
CA TYR A 277 9.62 -5.05 3.54
C TYR A 277 10.96 -4.50 4.04
N GLN A 278 11.84 -5.40 4.47
CA GLN A 278 13.17 -5.12 4.97
C GLN A 278 14.23 -5.87 4.17
N VAL A 279 15.39 -5.26 4.02
CA VAL A 279 16.56 -5.83 3.36
C VAL A 279 17.56 -6.26 4.41
N HIS A 280 17.84 -7.56 4.44
CA HIS A 280 18.81 -8.20 5.33
C HIS A 280 20.10 -8.49 4.56
N LEU A 281 21.21 -8.61 5.27
CA LEU A 281 22.43 -9.18 4.70
C LEU A 281 22.16 -10.64 4.36
N ALA A 282 22.57 -11.07 3.16
CA ALA A 282 22.52 -12.49 2.82
C ALA A 282 23.36 -13.24 3.86
N SER A 283 22.73 -14.14 4.62
CA SER A 283 23.46 -14.97 5.59
C SER A 283 24.37 -15.89 4.78
N GLN A 284 25.68 -15.84 5.03
CA GLN A 284 26.62 -16.80 4.45
C GLN A 284 26.44 -18.24 4.98
N ASP A 285 25.41 -18.49 5.80
CA ASP A 285 25.08 -19.81 6.36
C ASP A 285 23.89 -20.45 5.64
N ALA A 286 24.13 -20.95 4.43
CA ALA A 286 23.37 -22.07 3.90
C ALA A 286 23.78 -23.34 4.68
N GLY A 287 23.17 -23.59 5.85
CA GLY A 287 23.52 -24.80 6.59
C GLY A 287 23.05 -24.95 8.03
N ARG A 288 21.79 -24.64 8.37
CA ARG A 288 21.17 -25.30 9.53
C ARG A 288 19.64 -25.35 9.41
N PRO A 289 19.04 -26.53 9.20
CA PRO A 289 17.60 -26.66 9.33
C PRO A 289 17.27 -26.55 10.82
N ASP A 290 16.53 -25.52 11.21
CA ASP A 290 16.01 -25.43 12.56
C ASP A 290 14.82 -26.40 12.69
N SER A 291 15.16 -27.60 13.13
CA SER A 291 14.22 -28.62 13.59
C SER A 291 13.53 -28.13 14.87
N ARG A 292 12.18 -28.10 14.83
CA ARG A 292 11.16 -28.09 15.92
C ARG A 292 10.16 -26.95 15.66
N THR A 293 8.89 -27.15 15.33
CA THR A 293 7.93 -28.06 15.97
C THR A 293 6.70 -28.24 15.07
N THR A 294 6.53 -29.40 14.47
CA THR A 294 5.21 -29.92 14.05
C THR A 294 5.04 -31.30 14.67
N ALA A 295 4.22 -31.38 15.71
CA ALA A 295 3.67 -32.64 16.19
C ALA A 295 2.19 -32.39 16.44
N ALA A 296 1.43 -32.25 15.36
CA ALA A 296 0.01 -32.52 15.34
C ALA A 296 -0.17 -34.04 15.26
N GLY A 297 -1.12 -34.54 16.05
CA GLY A 297 -1.36 -35.96 16.21
C GLY A 297 -1.85 -36.66 14.95
N ASP A 298 -1.58 -37.95 14.90
CA ASP A 298 -2.48 -38.87 14.22
C ASP A 298 -2.42 -40.23 14.92
N ARG A 299 -3.48 -40.53 15.67
CA ARG A 299 -3.76 -41.86 16.20
C ARG A 299 -5.26 -42.07 16.09
N ARG A 300 -5.70 -42.69 14.99
CA ARG A 300 -6.89 -43.55 14.94
C ARG A 300 -6.88 -44.42 13.67
N GLN A 301 -6.96 -45.72 13.94
CA GLN A 301 -7.63 -46.78 13.18
C GLN A 301 -7.00 -47.29 11.87
N ALA A 302 -6.44 -48.50 11.95
CA ALA A 302 -6.96 -49.65 11.19
C ALA A 302 -6.43 -50.97 11.80
N GLN A 303 -7.37 -51.91 11.98
CA GLN A 303 -7.27 -53.31 12.43
C GLN A 303 -7.11 -53.59 13.92
#